data_AF-A0A3B8L5T0-F1
#
_entry.id   AF-A0A3B8L5T0-F1
#
_cell.length_a   1.000
_cell.length_b   1.000
_cell.length_c   1.000
_cell.angle_alpha   90.00
_cell.angle_beta   90.00
_cell.angle_gamma   90.00
#
_symmetry.space_group_name_H-M   'P 1'
#
loop_
_entity.id
_entity.type
_entity.pdbx_description
1 polymer ?
#
loop_
_entity_poly.entity_id
_entity_poly.type
_entity_poly.pdbx_seq_one_letter_code
_entity_poly.pdbx_strand_id
1 'polypeptide(L)'
;MPLSHRTLALVVTLVLLGSTRLQAEETPTSNNAPTWQLSFKFSADQLVRYQDNYHSTIQLQKADTKVRILNNRESRKHYRVLSVDQEGQGLVETVIDHIKIHAQQGDEPVIKIDSSDTPESCPADFRPLLATVGRPIARSRCNTSGKLIKVVSISKTWLKANPGNSNQS
;
A
#
# COMPACT_ATOMS: atom_id res chain seq x y z
N MET A 1 80.94 -0.11 37.79
CA MET A 1 81.61 -1.15 36.97
C MET A 1 80.96 -1.18 35.59
N PRO A 2 81.74 -1.36 34.51
CA PRO A 2 81.81 -0.36 33.44
C PRO A 2 81.46 -0.92 32.05
N LEU A 3 81.77 -0.11 31.03
CA LEU A 3 81.82 -0.31 29.58
C LEU A 3 80.57 0.15 28.81
N SER A 4 80.57 1.35 28.19
CA SER A 4 81.29 1.76 26.95
C SER A 4 80.60 1.19 25.70
N HIS A 5 80.47 1.83 24.53
CA HIS A 5 81.05 2.99 23.88
C HIS A 5 80.12 3.48 22.74
N ARG A 6 80.14 4.80 22.50
CA ARG A 6 80.30 5.49 21.20
C ARG A 6 79.43 5.08 19.97
N THR A 7 78.62 6.06 19.56
CA THR A 7 78.55 6.67 18.21
C THR A 7 78.28 5.80 16.98
N LEU A 8 77.15 6.03 16.29
CA LEU A 8 77.14 6.43 14.87
C LEU A 8 75.75 6.89 14.41
N ALA A 9 75.73 7.98 13.65
CA ALA A 9 74.55 8.55 13.01
C ALA A 9 74.09 7.70 11.81
N LEU A 10 72.77 7.65 11.58
CA LEU A 10 72.23 7.36 10.25
C LEU A 10 71.07 8.32 9.96
N VAL A 11 71.32 9.22 9.02
CA VAL A 11 70.36 10.12 8.39
C VAL A 11 69.50 9.28 7.45
N VAL A 12 68.17 9.32 7.61
CA VAL A 12 67.23 8.81 6.60
C VAL A 12 66.33 9.96 6.17
N THR A 13 66.65 10.49 5.01
CA THR A 13 65.95 11.55 4.29
C THR A 13 64.65 10.98 3.72
N LEU A 14 63.50 11.33 4.29
CA LEU A 14 62.20 10.93 3.76
C LEU A 14 61.73 11.94 2.70
N VAL A 15 61.74 11.51 1.43
CA VAL A 15 61.24 12.28 0.28
C VAL A 15 59.71 12.36 0.36
N LEU A 16 59.20 13.55 0.68
CA LEU A 16 57.78 13.91 0.57
C LEU A 16 57.44 14.12 -0.92
N LEU A 17 56.99 13.07 -1.60
CA LEU A 17 56.27 13.20 -2.87
C LEU A 17 54.84 13.65 -2.59
N GLY A 18 54.63 14.97 -2.66
CA GLY A 18 53.31 15.59 -2.61
C GLY A 18 52.46 15.12 -3.79
N SER A 19 51.49 14.25 -3.52
CA SER A 19 50.40 13.95 -4.44
C SER A 19 49.39 15.10 -4.40
N THR A 20 49.53 16.09 -5.28
CA THR A 20 48.48 17.08 -5.53
C THR A 20 47.31 16.38 -6.22
N ARG A 21 46.38 15.84 -5.42
CA ARG A 21 45.01 15.60 -5.91
C ARG A 21 44.34 16.95 -6.05
N LEU A 22 44.16 17.40 -7.28
CA LEU A 22 43.15 18.40 -7.65
C LEU A 22 41.79 17.85 -7.20
N GLN A 23 41.37 18.26 -6.01
CA GLN A 23 40.02 18.04 -5.53
C GLN A 23 39.18 19.12 -6.18
N ALA A 24 38.43 18.74 -7.22
CA ALA A 24 37.36 19.58 -7.73
C ALA A 24 36.40 19.82 -6.57
N GLU A 25 36.40 21.04 -6.04
CA GLU A 25 35.45 21.49 -5.04
C GLU A 25 34.12 21.64 -5.79
N GLU A 26 33.35 20.55 -5.88
CA GLU A 26 31.94 20.62 -6.20
C GLU A 26 31.27 21.41 -5.09
N THR A 27 31.24 22.74 -5.26
CA THR A 27 30.44 23.61 -4.43
C THR A 27 29.01 23.09 -4.59
N PRO A 28 28.34 22.61 -3.52
CA PRO A 28 26.97 22.17 -3.63
C PRO A 28 26.19 23.39 -4.08
N THR A 29 25.75 23.38 -5.33
CA THR A 29 24.91 24.42 -5.87
C THR A 29 23.62 24.32 -5.08
N SER A 30 23.48 25.19 -4.06
CA SER A 30 22.27 25.32 -3.28
C SER A 30 21.18 25.73 -4.25
N ASN A 31 20.48 24.73 -4.78
CA ASN A 31 19.37 24.92 -5.67
C ASN A 31 18.22 25.47 -4.81
N ASN A 32 18.30 26.76 -4.49
CA ASN A 32 17.37 27.54 -3.66
C ASN A 32 16.06 27.82 -4.42
N ALA A 33 15.61 26.87 -5.24
CA ALA A 33 14.29 26.93 -5.83
C ALA A 33 13.25 26.73 -4.70
N PRO A 34 12.18 27.55 -4.65
CA PRO A 34 11.14 27.37 -3.66
C PRO A 34 10.50 25.97 -3.80
N THR A 35 10.44 25.23 -2.69
CA THR A 35 9.77 23.93 -2.63
C THR A 35 8.31 24.15 -2.22
N TRP A 36 7.38 23.64 -3.02
CA TRP A 36 5.95 23.70 -2.76
C TRP A 36 5.45 22.32 -2.33
N GLN A 37 4.69 22.25 -1.24
CA GLN A 37 4.05 21.01 -0.81
C GLN A 37 2.58 21.02 -1.22
N LEU A 38 2.21 20.14 -2.15
CA LEU A 38 0.82 19.86 -2.45
C LEU A 38 0.18 19.09 -1.28
N SER A 39 -0.97 19.55 -0.82
CA SER A 39 -1.74 18.90 0.24
C SER A 39 -3.21 18.75 -0.18
N PHE A 40 -3.82 17.65 0.23
CA PHE A 40 -5.26 17.46 0.17
C PHE A 40 -5.95 18.39 1.15
N LYS A 41 -7.02 19.03 0.66
CA LYS A 41 -7.96 19.79 1.48
C LYS A 41 -9.26 19.01 1.56
N PHE A 42 -9.43 18.24 2.64
CA PHE A 42 -10.69 17.54 2.87
C PHE A 42 -11.81 18.54 3.16
N SER A 43 -13.01 18.21 2.69
CA SER A 43 -14.25 18.92 3.05
C SER A 43 -15.24 17.90 3.60
N ALA A 44 -15.97 18.26 4.65
CA ALA A 44 -17.01 17.38 5.19
C ALA A 44 -18.05 17.04 4.10
N ASP A 45 -18.55 15.80 4.12
CA ASP A 45 -19.47 15.22 3.14
C ASP A 45 -18.94 15.15 1.69
N GLN A 46 -17.68 15.52 1.45
CA GLN A 46 -17.04 15.30 0.17
C GLN A 46 -17.03 13.80 -0.15
N LEU A 47 -17.40 13.49 -1.39
CA LEU A 47 -17.51 12.12 -1.88
C LEU A 47 -16.65 11.94 -3.12
N VAL A 48 -15.83 10.88 -3.12
CA VAL A 48 -15.00 10.48 -4.26
C VAL A 48 -15.40 9.08 -4.67
N ARG A 49 -15.89 8.92 -5.91
CA ARG A 49 -16.24 7.62 -6.49
C ARG A 49 -15.11 7.10 -7.35
N TYR A 50 -14.89 5.79 -7.31
CA TYR A 50 -13.93 5.13 -8.16
C TYR A 50 -14.41 3.72 -8.52
N GLN A 51 -13.79 3.16 -9.55
CA GLN A 51 -14.00 1.79 -9.98
C GLN A 51 -12.66 1.06 -9.93
N ASP A 52 -12.66 -0.15 -9.38
CA ASP A 52 -11.53 -1.06 -9.42
C ASP A 52 -11.89 -2.33 -10.19
N ASN A 53 -11.05 -2.66 -11.17
CA ASN A 53 -11.12 -3.90 -11.93
C ASN A 53 -9.95 -4.78 -11.52
N TYR A 54 -10.24 -5.94 -10.98
CA TYR A 54 -9.27 -6.93 -10.54
C TYR A 54 -9.39 -8.17 -11.43
N HIS A 55 -8.25 -8.64 -11.91
CA HIS A 55 -8.14 -9.85 -12.73
C HIS A 55 -7.05 -10.73 -12.15
N SER A 56 -7.36 -11.99 -11.89
CA SER A 56 -6.42 -12.95 -11.34
C SER A 56 -6.57 -14.31 -11.99
N THR A 57 -5.43 -14.91 -12.30
CA THR A 57 -5.31 -16.29 -12.75
C THR A 57 -4.26 -16.96 -11.86
N ILE A 58 -4.67 -17.99 -11.14
CA ILE A 58 -3.77 -18.81 -10.32
C ILE A 58 -3.68 -20.18 -10.98
N GLN A 59 -2.46 -20.67 -11.18
CA GLN A 59 -2.22 -22.03 -11.63
C GLN A 59 -1.60 -22.80 -10.48
N LEU A 60 -2.31 -23.83 -10.02
CA LEU A 60 -1.84 -24.76 -9.00
C LEU A 60 -1.45 -26.06 -9.68
N GLN A 61 -0.24 -26.54 -9.38
CA GLN A 61 0.20 -27.88 -9.79
C GLN A 61 0.56 -28.68 -8.54
N LYS A 62 -0.07 -29.85 -8.38
CA LYS A 62 0.26 -30.82 -7.34
C LYS A 62 0.35 -32.20 -7.98
N ALA A 63 1.55 -32.76 -8.01
CA ALA A 63 1.88 -33.96 -8.79
C ALA A 63 1.38 -33.80 -10.25
N ASP A 64 0.55 -34.73 -10.73
CA ASP A 64 0.00 -34.73 -12.09
C ASP A 64 -1.30 -33.91 -12.23
N THR A 65 -1.79 -33.32 -11.14
CA THR A 65 -3.00 -32.48 -11.18
C THR A 65 -2.63 -31.02 -11.40
N LYS A 66 -3.19 -30.41 -12.44
CA LYS A 66 -3.13 -28.96 -12.70
C LYS A 66 -4.52 -28.37 -12.53
N VAL A 67 -4.66 -27.35 -11.70
CA VAL A 67 -5.91 -26.60 -11.51
C VAL A 67 -5.65 -25.14 -11.81
N ARG A 68 -6.48 -24.57 -12.69
CA ARG A 68 -6.48 -23.14 -12.99
C ARG A 68 -7.65 -22.48 -12.27
N ILE A 69 -7.39 -21.46 -11.47
CA ILE A 69 -8.40 -20.67 -10.78
C ILE A 69 -8.43 -19.27 -11.41
N LEU A 70 -9.60 -18.86 -11.85
CA LEU A 70 -9.89 -17.52 -12.37
C LEU A 70 -10.73 -16.76 -11.35
N ASN A 71 -10.34 -15.51 -11.10
CA ASN A 71 -11.10 -14.58 -10.27
C ASN A 71 -11.01 -13.18 -10.85
N ASN A 72 -12.10 -12.75 -11.47
CA ASN A 72 -12.25 -11.40 -11.99
C ASN A 72 -13.33 -10.68 -11.18
N ARG A 73 -13.04 -9.46 -10.77
CA ARG A 73 -13.95 -8.64 -9.99
C ARG A 73 -13.94 -7.21 -10.50
N GLU A 74 -15.12 -6.67 -10.76
CA GLU A 74 -15.31 -5.23 -10.91
C GLU A 74 -16.03 -4.74 -9.67
N SER A 75 -15.54 -3.67 -9.05
CA SER A 75 -16.30 -2.99 -8.00
C SER A 75 -16.33 -1.49 -8.19
N ARG A 76 -17.48 -0.90 -7.89
CA ARG A 76 -17.65 0.54 -7.74
C ARG A 76 -17.70 0.83 -6.26
N LYS A 77 -16.94 1.84 -5.85
CA LYS A 77 -16.75 2.19 -4.46
C LYS A 77 -16.76 3.70 -4.34
N HIS A 78 -17.01 4.17 -3.13
CA HIS A 78 -16.76 5.55 -2.80
C HIS A 78 -16.11 5.71 -1.43
N TYR A 79 -15.35 6.79 -1.32
CA TYR A 79 -14.94 7.38 -0.07
C TYR A 79 -15.86 8.54 0.26
N ARG A 80 -16.27 8.66 1.53
CA ARG A 80 -16.97 9.84 2.05
C ARG A 80 -16.21 10.41 3.24
N VAL A 81 -15.94 11.70 3.21
CA VAL A 81 -15.37 12.43 4.35
C VAL A 81 -16.49 12.68 5.35
N LEU A 82 -16.35 12.11 6.55
CA LEU A 82 -17.31 12.29 7.65
C LEU A 82 -17.04 13.57 8.44
N SER A 83 -15.77 13.89 8.67
CA SER A 83 -15.36 15.09 9.39
C SER A 83 -13.91 15.44 9.09
N VAL A 84 -13.56 16.69 9.34
CA VAL A 84 -12.18 17.20 9.27
C VAL A 84 -11.86 17.79 10.64
N ASP A 85 -10.73 17.41 11.22
CA ASP A 85 -10.30 17.95 12.51
C ASP A 85 -9.52 19.26 12.39
N GLN A 86 -9.07 19.79 13.53
CA GLN A 86 -8.34 21.05 13.61
C GLN A 86 -6.99 21.02 12.87
N GLU A 87 -6.40 19.84 12.66
CA GLU A 87 -5.15 19.65 11.91
C GLU A 87 -5.39 19.46 10.40
N GLY A 88 -6.65 19.47 9.97
CA GLY A 88 -7.03 19.24 8.57
C GLY A 88 -7.07 17.77 8.19
N GLN A 89 -7.03 16.83 9.14
CA GLN A 89 -7.10 15.40 8.84
C GLN A 89 -8.55 14.94 8.62
N GLY A 90 -8.77 14.15 7.58
CA GLY A 90 -10.08 13.62 7.23
C GLY A 90 -10.39 12.31 7.96
N LEU A 91 -11.55 12.23 8.62
CA LEU A 91 -12.19 10.95 8.92
C LEU A 91 -12.94 10.49 7.67
N VAL A 92 -12.53 9.38 7.07
CA VAL A 92 -13.09 8.90 5.82
C VAL A 92 -13.71 7.53 6.03
N GLU A 93 -14.86 7.28 5.41
CA GLU A 93 -15.44 5.94 5.31
C GLU A 93 -15.40 5.42 3.87
N THR A 94 -15.25 4.10 3.74
CA THR A 94 -15.29 3.41 2.45
C THR A 94 -16.57 2.61 2.34
N VAL A 95 -17.22 2.69 1.19
CA VAL A 95 -18.44 1.94 0.87
C VAL A 95 -18.26 1.25 -0.48
N ILE A 96 -18.76 0.02 -0.60
CA ILE A 96 -18.89 -0.68 -1.88
C ILE A 96 -20.29 -0.36 -2.40
N ASP A 97 -20.38 0.32 -3.53
CA ASP A 97 -21.65 0.67 -4.16
C ASP A 97 -22.20 -0.49 -4.97
N HIS A 98 -21.30 -1.24 -5.61
CA HIS A 98 -21.67 -2.29 -6.54
C HIS A 98 -20.47 -3.22 -6.77
N ILE A 99 -20.75 -4.49 -7.03
CA ILE A 99 -19.74 -5.51 -7.31
C ILE A 99 -20.25 -6.52 -8.35
N LYS A 100 -19.36 -6.88 -9.28
CA LYS A 100 -19.51 -8.02 -10.18
C LYS A 100 -18.35 -8.98 -10.00
N ILE A 101 -18.62 -10.28 -9.91
CA ILE A 101 -17.59 -11.32 -9.78
C ILE A 101 -17.81 -12.38 -10.84
N HIS A 102 -16.71 -12.80 -11.45
CA HIS A 102 -16.63 -13.98 -12.30
C HIS A 102 -15.52 -14.88 -11.76
N ALA A 103 -15.88 -16.04 -11.25
CA ALA A 103 -14.95 -17.01 -10.70
C ALA A 103 -15.10 -18.37 -11.37
N GLN A 104 -14.00 -19.07 -11.59
CA GLN A 104 -14.00 -20.42 -12.15
C GLN A 104 -12.80 -21.21 -11.62
N GLN A 105 -13.01 -22.49 -11.29
CA GLN A 105 -11.96 -23.40 -10.86
C GLN A 105 -11.90 -24.61 -11.78
N GLY A 106 -10.80 -24.78 -12.50
CA GLY A 106 -10.66 -25.84 -13.51
C GLY A 106 -11.80 -25.79 -14.52
N ASP A 107 -12.47 -26.94 -14.69
CA ASP A 107 -13.61 -27.12 -15.58
C ASP A 107 -14.97 -26.97 -14.86
N GLU A 108 -14.97 -26.53 -13.59
CA GLU A 108 -16.22 -26.24 -12.87
C GLU A 108 -16.99 -25.11 -13.58
N PRO A 109 -18.34 -25.09 -13.46
CA PRO A 109 -19.15 -24.01 -13.98
C PRO A 109 -18.71 -22.64 -13.47
N VAL A 110 -18.75 -21.64 -14.34
CA VAL A 110 -18.43 -20.26 -13.98
C VAL A 110 -19.46 -19.74 -12.98
N ILE A 111 -18.98 -19.27 -11.83
CA ILE A 111 -19.78 -18.53 -10.87
C ILE A 111 -19.82 -17.07 -11.34
N LYS A 112 -21.04 -16.56 -11.55
CA LYS A 112 -21.31 -15.15 -11.87
C LYS A 112 -22.13 -14.53 -10.77
N ILE A 113 -21.71 -13.37 -10.29
CA ILE A 113 -22.39 -12.62 -9.25
C ILE A 113 -22.48 -11.18 -9.70
N ASP A 114 -23.66 -10.60 -9.59
CA ASP A 114 -23.89 -9.16 -9.71
C ASP A 114 -24.68 -8.71 -8.49
N SER A 115 -24.19 -7.70 -7.77
CA SER A 115 -24.90 -7.15 -6.60
C SER A 115 -26.23 -6.48 -6.92
N SER A 116 -26.55 -6.28 -8.20
CA SER A 116 -27.87 -5.83 -8.64
C SER A 116 -28.91 -6.95 -8.72
N ASP A 117 -28.50 -8.21 -8.67
CA ASP A 117 -29.40 -9.35 -8.68
C ASP A 117 -29.98 -9.65 -7.30
N THR A 118 -31.06 -10.45 -7.25
CA THR A 118 -31.68 -10.89 -5.99
C THR A 118 -30.71 -11.77 -5.18
N PRO A 119 -30.62 -11.62 -3.84
CA PRO A 119 -29.72 -12.45 -3.01
C PRO A 119 -29.88 -13.97 -3.17
N GLU A 120 -31.07 -14.43 -3.57
CA GLU A 120 -31.41 -15.84 -3.79
C GLU A 120 -30.73 -16.43 -5.02
N SER A 121 -30.44 -15.62 -6.05
CA SER A 121 -29.70 -16.06 -7.25
C SER A 121 -28.20 -16.18 -7.00
N CYS A 122 -27.72 -15.68 -5.86
CA CYS A 122 -26.32 -15.72 -5.48
C CYS A 122 -26.00 -16.99 -4.65
N PRO A 123 -24.88 -17.69 -4.92
CA PRO A 123 -24.43 -18.78 -4.07
C PRO A 123 -24.28 -18.34 -2.62
N ALA A 124 -24.62 -19.22 -1.68
CA ALA A 124 -24.73 -18.90 -0.26
C ALA A 124 -23.46 -18.24 0.32
N ASP A 125 -22.29 -18.69 -0.14
CA ASP A 125 -20.98 -18.21 0.33
C ASP A 125 -20.71 -16.74 0.01
N PHE A 126 -21.38 -16.17 -0.99
CA PHE A 126 -21.21 -14.77 -1.39
C PHE A 126 -22.27 -13.84 -0.81
N ARG A 127 -23.33 -14.38 -0.20
CA ARG A 127 -24.39 -13.56 0.44
C ARG A 127 -23.84 -12.62 1.53
N PRO A 128 -22.89 -13.03 2.39
CA PRO A 128 -22.28 -12.11 3.36
C PRO A 128 -21.57 -10.91 2.69
N LEU A 129 -20.94 -11.12 1.53
CA LEU A 129 -20.32 -10.05 0.75
C LEU A 129 -21.38 -9.09 0.21
N LEU A 130 -22.45 -9.62 -0.40
CA LEU A 130 -23.55 -8.80 -0.90
C LEU A 130 -24.23 -7.98 0.19
N ALA A 131 -24.32 -8.50 1.41
CA ALA A 131 -24.85 -7.77 2.57
C ALA A 131 -24.01 -6.55 2.98
N THR A 132 -22.79 -6.40 2.46
CA THR A 132 -21.93 -5.21 2.70
C THR A 132 -22.16 -4.08 1.70
N VAL A 133 -22.81 -4.36 0.56
CA VAL A 133 -23.04 -3.36 -0.49
C VAL A 133 -23.95 -2.24 0.03
N GLY A 134 -23.57 -1.00 -0.26
CA GLY A 134 -24.23 0.21 0.23
C GLY A 134 -23.96 0.51 1.71
N ARG A 135 -23.12 -0.26 2.41
CA ARG A 135 -22.81 -0.05 3.83
C ARG A 135 -21.32 0.28 4.03
N PRO A 136 -20.97 1.12 5.04
CA PRO A 136 -19.57 1.37 5.38
C PRO A 136 -18.83 0.08 5.76
N ILE A 137 -17.75 -0.22 5.04
CA ILE A 137 -16.90 -1.40 5.31
C ILE A 137 -15.70 -1.06 6.20
N ALA A 138 -15.24 0.18 6.17
CA ALA A 138 -14.15 0.68 6.99
C ALA A 138 -14.29 2.18 7.26
N ARG A 139 -13.70 2.62 8.37
CA ARG A 139 -13.45 4.03 8.68
C ARG A 139 -11.99 4.23 9.02
N SER A 140 -11.41 5.30 8.48
CA SER A 140 -9.98 5.56 8.55
C SER A 140 -9.70 7.05 8.75
N ARG A 141 -8.61 7.37 9.43
CA ARG A 141 -8.07 8.73 9.53
C ARG A 141 -6.96 8.91 8.50
N CYS A 142 -7.06 9.96 7.69
CA CYS A 142 -6.06 10.32 6.68
C CYS A 142 -5.52 11.73 6.94
N ASN A 143 -4.21 11.92 6.80
CA ASN A 143 -3.60 13.25 6.93
C ASN A 143 -3.77 14.08 5.65
N THR A 144 -3.31 15.33 5.70
CA THR A 144 -3.34 16.27 4.57
C THR A 144 -2.45 15.87 3.39
N SER A 145 -1.57 14.87 3.51
CA SER A 145 -0.87 14.28 2.36
C SER A 145 -1.62 13.08 1.76
N GLY A 146 -2.82 12.77 2.25
CA GLY A 146 -3.63 11.62 1.82
C GLY A 146 -3.15 10.28 2.38
N LYS A 147 -2.16 10.29 3.27
CA LYS A 147 -1.63 9.09 3.91
C LYS A 147 -2.60 8.60 4.99
N LEU A 148 -2.84 7.29 4.99
CA LEU A 148 -3.54 6.60 6.06
C LEU A 148 -2.73 6.70 7.36
N ILE A 149 -3.33 7.29 8.39
CA ILE A 149 -2.75 7.36 9.74
C ILE A 149 -3.20 6.14 10.55
N LYS A 150 -4.50 5.84 10.53
CA LYS A 150 -5.09 4.77 11.32
C LYS A 150 -6.39 4.27 10.71
N VAL A 151 -6.61 2.96 10.79
CA VAL A 151 -7.95 2.37 10.62
C VAL A 151 -8.69 2.45 11.94
N VAL A 152 -9.79 3.19 11.97
CA VAL A 152 -10.61 3.43 13.17
C VAL A 152 -11.52 2.23 13.43
N SER A 153 -12.13 1.68 12.37
CA SER A 153 -13.02 0.54 12.48
C SER A 153 -13.14 -0.20 11.17
N ILE A 154 -13.40 -1.50 11.24
CA ILE A 154 -13.75 -2.36 10.11
C ILE A 154 -15.07 -3.06 10.41
N SER A 155 -15.96 -3.15 9.42
CA SER A 155 -17.23 -3.85 9.54
C SER A 155 -17.02 -5.35 9.85
N LYS A 156 -17.70 -5.86 10.87
CA LYS A 156 -17.68 -7.30 11.18
C LYS A 156 -18.22 -8.16 10.03
N THR A 157 -19.22 -7.65 9.32
CA THR A 157 -19.79 -8.32 8.13
C THR A 157 -18.75 -8.41 7.03
N TRP A 158 -17.99 -7.33 6.81
CA TRP A 158 -16.88 -7.32 5.86
C TRP A 158 -15.78 -8.32 6.23
N LEU A 159 -15.39 -8.39 7.51
CA LEU A 159 -14.37 -9.34 7.96
C LEU A 159 -14.81 -10.80 7.76
N LYS A 160 -16.09 -11.11 8.03
CA LYS A 160 -16.65 -12.46 7.78
C LYS A 160 -16.69 -12.80 6.29
N ALA A 161 -17.00 -11.82 5.44
CA ALA A 161 -17.05 -12.01 3.99
C ALA A 161 -15.66 -12.11 3.35
N ASN A 162 -14.60 -11.64 4.02
CA ASN A 162 -13.25 -11.65 3.51
C ASN A 162 -12.22 -12.02 4.59
N PRO A 163 -12.20 -13.29 5.05
CA PRO A 163 -11.38 -13.73 6.17
C PRO A 163 -9.86 -13.70 5.90
N GLY A 164 -9.43 -13.58 4.64
CA GLY A 164 -8.01 -13.54 4.26
C GLY A 164 -7.26 -12.26 4.64
N ASN A 165 -7.95 -11.20 5.08
CA ASN A 165 -7.36 -9.89 5.33
C ASN A 165 -7.17 -9.52 6.81
N SER A 166 -7.49 -10.40 7.77
CA SER A 166 -7.45 -10.07 9.21
C SER A 166 -6.06 -10.07 9.86
N ASN A 167 -5.01 -10.46 9.14
CA ASN A 167 -3.65 -10.62 9.69
C ASN A 167 -2.63 -9.57 9.22
N GLN A 168 -3.08 -8.42 8.72
CA GLN A 168 -2.21 -7.26 8.50
C GLN A 168 -2.71 -6.11 9.38
N SER A 169 -2.20 -6.08 10.61
CA SER A 169 -2.35 -4.99 11.58
C SER A 169 -0.98 -4.69 12.17
#